data_AF-A0A8S9XUM1-F1
#
_entry.id   AF-A0A8S9XUM1-F1
#
_cell.length_a   1.000
_cell.length_b   1.000
_cell.length_c   1.000
_cell.angle_alpha   90.00
_cell.angle_beta   90.00
_cell.angle_gamma   90.00
#
_symmetry.space_group_name_H-M   'P 1'
#
loop_
_entity.id
_entity.type
_entity.pdbx_description
1 polymer ?
#
loop_
_entity_poly.entity_id
_entity_poly.type
_entity_poly.pdbx_seq_one_letter_code
_entity_poly.pdbx_strand_id
1 'polypeptide(L)' 'IYNPVPATCTTDPTQPQHAVLLVGYGSLNGQNFWIIQNVWGGSWGEQGYMRLARNGTNLCGIASQASYPTV' A
#
# COMPACT_ATOMS: atom_id res chain seq x y z
N ILE A 1 4.60 -6.75 7.89
CA ILE A 1 4.79 -6.05 6.61
C ILE A 1 4.46 -7.05 5.52
N TYR A 2 3.37 -6.80 4.79
CA TYR A 2 2.95 -7.64 3.69
C TYR A 2 3.83 -7.38 2.47
N ASN A 3 4.35 -8.45 1.85
CA ASN A 3 5.24 -8.41 0.70
C ASN A 3 4.81 -9.48 -0.32
N PRO A 4 3.81 -9.20 -1.16
CA PRO A 4 3.31 -10.17 -2.14
C PRO A 4 4.34 -10.51 -3.22
N VAL A 5 4.23 -11.71 -3.78
CA VAL A 5 4.97 -12.10 -4.99
C VAL A 5 4.32 -11.50 -6.25
N PRO A 6 5.04 -11.38 -7.38
CA PRO A 6 4.51 -10.74 -8.60
C PRO A 6 3.21 -11.34 -9.14
N ALA A 7 2.93 -12.62 -8.87
CA ALA A 7 1.69 -13.27 -9.28
C ALA A 7 0.44 -12.79 -8.49
N THR A 8 0.61 -12.10 -7.36
CA THR A 8 -0.49 -11.69 -6.47
C THR A 8 -1.08 -10.34 -6.84
N CYS A 9 -0.29 -9.41 -7.39
CA CYS A 9 -0.76 -8.09 -7.76
C CYS A 9 0.05 -7.55 -8.95
N THR A 10 -0.63 -6.82 -9.85
CA THR A 10 -0.01 -6.19 -11.02
C THR A 10 0.65 -4.85 -10.67
N THR A 11 1.62 -4.44 -11.48
CA THR A 11 2.21 -3.09 -11.44
C THR A 11 1.79 -2.23 -12.64
N ASP A 12 0.94 -2.77 -13.52
CA ASP A 12 0.38 -2.07 -14.67
C ASP A 12 -0.43 -0.84 -14.18
N PRO A 13 0.00 0.40 -14.54
CA PRO A 13 -0.66 1.60 -14.08
C PRO A 13 -2.10 1.76 -14.62
N THR A 14 -2.50 0.98 -15.62
CA THR A 14 -3.84 1.02 -16.21
C THR A 14 -4.85 0.10 -15.52
N GLN A 15 -4.40 -0.73 -14.56
CA GLN A 15 -5.24 -1.74 -13.91
C GLN A 15 -5.34 -1.61 -12.38
N PRO A 16 -5.47 -0.41 -11.77
CA PRO A 16 -5.82 -0.35 -10.36
C PRO A 16 -7.24 -0.86 -10.14
N GLN A 17 -7.43 -1.69 -9.11
CA GLN A 17 -8.74 -2.25 -8.77
C GLN A 17 -9.27 -1.74 -7.43
N HIS A 18 -8.43 -1.15 -6.59
CA HIS A 18 -8.79 -0.72 -5.24
C HIS A 18 -8.06 0.57 -4.86
N ALA A 19 -8.81 1.56 -4.37
CA ALA A 19 -8.29 2.82 -3.87
C ALA A 19 -8.21 2.77 -2.34
N VAL A 20 -7.09 3.27 -1.80
CA VAL A 20 -6.79 3.30 -0.37
C VAL A 20 -6.10 4.61 -0.02
N LEU A 21 -5.99 4.92 1.27
CA LEU A 21 -5.28 6.12 1.72
C LEU A 21 -3.90 5.75 2.27
N LEU A 22 -2.86 6.34 1.68
CA LEU A 22 -1.51 6.27 2.23
C LEU A 22 -1.39 7.29 3.38
N VAL A 23 -1.21 6.82 4.61
CA VAL A 23 -1.19 7.68 5.81
C VAL A 23 0.21 7.83 6.42
N GLY A 24 1.20 7.11 5.91
CA GLY A 24 2.57 7.23 6.37
C GLY A 24 3.50 6.16 5.82
N TYR A 25 4.72 6.14 6.36
CA TYR A 25 5.76 5.18 6.05
C TYR A 25 6.65 4.94 7.27
N GLY A 26 7.40 3.84 7.25
CA GLY A 26 8.33 3.51 8.32
C GLY A 26 9.40 2.52 7.90
N SER A 27 10.21 2.14 8.88
CA SER A 27 11.22 1.08 8.76
C SER A 27 11.23 0.25 10.04
N LEU A 28 11.28 -1.07 9.90
CA LEU A 28 11.37 -2.01 11.01
C LEU A 28 12.35 -3.11 10.65
N ASN A 29 13.42 -3.27 11.43
CA ASN A 29 14.47 -4.27 11.20
C ASN A 29 15.03 -4.26 9.76
N GLY A 30 15.27 -3.06 9.22
CA GLY A 30 15.77 -2.87 7.86
C GLY A 30 14.73 -3.03 6.75
N GLN A 31 13.48 -3.38 7.07
CA GLN A 31 12.39 -3.46 6.11
C GLN A 31 11.57 -2.17 6.09
N ASN A 32 11.65 -1.46 4.98
CA ASN A 32 10.85 -0.26 4.73
C ASN A 32 9.40 -0.64 4.35
N PHE A 33 8.44 0.15 4.80
CA PHE A 33 7.02 -0.09 4.51
C PHE A 33 6.21 1.21 4.36
N TRP A 34 5.10 1.11 3.64
CA TRP A 34 4.00 2.06 3.62
C TRP A 34 2.98 1.70 4.70
N ILE A 35 2.31 2.70 5.27
CA ILE A 35 1.15 2.53 6.14
C ILE A 35 -0.08 2.96 5.35
N ILE A 36 -1.01 2.05 5.18
CA ILE A 36 -2.19 2.21 4.35
C ILE A 36 -3.42 2.08 5.24
N GLN A 37 -4.32 3.05 5.19
CA GLN A 37 -5.66 2.95 5.76
C GLN A 37 -6.61 2.37 4.73
N ASN A 38 -7.36 1.35 5.12
CA ASN A 38 -8.36 0.70 4.28
C ASN A 38 -9.78 1.00 4.76
N VAL A 39 -10.78 0.64 3.96
CA VAL A 39 -12.21 0.91 4.21
C VAL A 39 -13.01 -0.35 4.57
N TRP A 40 -12.36 -1.45 4.93
CA TRP A 40 -13.01 -2.73 5.25
C TRP A 40 -13.29 -2.92 6.75
N GLY A 41 -13.31 -1.83 7.52
CA GLY A 41 -13.60 -1.83 8.95
C GLY A 41 -12.39 -2.17 9.83
N GLY A 42 -12.51 -1.88 11.12
CA GLY A 42 -11.43 -2.04 12.10
C GLY A 42 -11.05 -3.49 12.43
N SER A 43 -11.89 -4.47 12.07
CA SER A 43 -11.57 -5.89 12.25
C SER A 43 -10.63 -6.44 11.18
N TRP A 44 -10.44 -5.72 10.06
CA TRP A 44 -9.55 -6.12 9.00
C TRP A 44 -8.11 -5.68 9.27
N GLY A 45 -7.14 -6.55 9.02
CA GLY A 45 -5.72 -6.22 9.08
C GLY A 45 -5.27 -5.73 10.46
N GLU A 46 -4.47 -4.67 10.48
CA GLU A 46 -3.94 -4.03 11.67
C GLU A 46 -4.89 -2.90 12.10
N GLN A 47 -6.04 -3.25 12.68
CA GLN A 47 -7.08 -2.28 13.11
C GLN A 47 -7.62 -1.39 11.96
N GLY A 48 -7.83 -1.97 10.77
CA GLY A 48 -8.25 -1.27 9.55
C GLY A 48 -7.09 -0.79 8.68
N TYR A 49 -5.85 -1.03 9.10
CA TYR A 49 -4.65 -0.64 8.37
C TYR A 49 -3.88 -1.85 7.84
N MET A 50 -2.96 -1.59 6.90
CA MET A 50 -1.95 -2.55 6.49
C MET A 50 -0.59 -1.88 6.32
N ARG A 51 0.47 -2.65 6.56
CA ARG A 51 1.83 -2.29 6.17
C ARG A 51 2.24 -3.03 4.91
N LEU A 52 2.44 -2.32 3.80
CA LEU A 52 2.93 -2.88 2.54
C LEU A 52 4.44 -2.64 2.39
N ALA A 53 5.20 -3.63 1.94
CA ALA A 53 6.63 -3.47 1.71
C ALA A 53 6.92 -2.31 0.74
N ARG A 54 7.87 -1.46 1.13
CA ARG A 54 8.35 -0.29 0.36
C ARG A 54 9.77 -0.55 -0.09
N ASN A 55 9.91 -1.39 -1.10
CA ASN A 55 11.18 -1.90 -1.63
C ASN A 55 11.66 -1.16 -2.89
N GLY A 56 10.96 -0.12 -3.33
CA GLY A 56 11.30 0.64 -4.54
C GLY A 56 10.82 0.03 -5.86
N THR A 57 10.11 -1.10 -5.85
CA THR A 57 9.64 -1.79 -7.07
C THR A 57 8.20 -1.46 -7.47
N ASN A 58 7.64 -0.35 -6.97
CA ASN A 58 6.23 0.01 -7.14
C ASN A 58 5.27 -1.17 -6.84
N LEU A 59 5.47 -1.81 -5.69
CA LEU A 59 4.74 -3.04 -5.32
C LEU A 59 3.23 -2.82 -5.41
N CYS A 60 2.54 -3.71 -6.14
CA CYS A 60 1.11 -3.62 -6.43
C CYS A 60 0.63 -2.31 -7.09
N GLY A 61 1.52 -1.57 -7.76
CA GLY A 61 1.16 -0.32 -8.42
C GLY A 61 0.84 0.84 -7.46
N ILE A 62 1.25 0.76 -6.19
CA ILE A 62 0.88 1.75 -5.17
C ILE A 62 1.29 3.19 -5.50
N ALA A 63 2.34 3.39 -6.31
CA ALA A 63 2.82 4.69 -6.75
C ALA A 63 2.34 5.07 -8.16
N SER A 64 1.49 4.27 -8.80
CA SER A 64 1.06 4.49 -10.18
C SER A 64 -0.03 5.57 -10.33
N GLN A 65 -0.95 5.70 -9.37
CA GLN A 65 -2.07 6.65 -9.41
C GLN A 65 -2.26 7.39 -8.08
N ALA A 66 -1.17 7.90 -7.51
CA ALA A 66 -1.21 8.66 -6.26
C ALA A 66 -1.65 10.12 -6.51
N SER A 67 -2.55 10.64 -5.67
CA SER A 67 -2.99 12.04 -5.70
C SER A 67 -3.30 12.55 -4.30
N TYR A 68 -3.29 13.87 -4.11
CA TYR A 68 -3.73 14.54 -2.89
C TYR A 68 -4.42 15.87 -3.25
N PRO A 69 -5.46 16.31 -2.53
CA PRO A 69 -6.12 17.58 -2.78
C PRO A 69 -5.30 18.76 -2.21
N THR A 70 -5.48 19.94 -2.79
CA THR A 70 -5.05 21.22 -2.19
C THR A 70 -6.26 21.90 -1.52
N VAL A 71 -6.03 22.61 -0.42
CA VAL A 71 -7.07 23.26 0.40
C VAL A 71 -6.87 24.76 0.39
#